data_AF-A0A1Y0HGT9-F1
#
_entry.id   AF-A0A1Y0HGT9-F1
#
_cell.length_a   1.000
_cell.length_b   1.000
_cell.length_c   1.000
_cell.angle_alpha   90.00
_cell.angle_beta   90.00
_cell.angle_gamma   90.00
#
_symmetry.space_group_name_H-M   'P 1'
#
loop_
_entity.id
_entity.type
_entity.pdbx_description
1 polymer ?
#
loop_
_entity_poly.entity_id
_entity_poly.type
_entity_poly.pdbx_seq_one_letter_code
_entity_poly.pdbx_strand_id
1 'polypeptide(L)'
;MEQEVPPIIEIIPKIKGFWCRVVMFSLYGLLTFTPFLVGSWLGYSYNIVIGIAFFLFLTLVSGVISSKMRVCSIPFEQREMSYSTMAIVKWYLAKNICLKN
;
A
#
# COMPACT_ATOMS: atom_id res chain seq x y z
N MET A 1 -35.72 0.20 15.39
CA MET A 1 -34.83 0.59 14.28
C MET A 1 -33.72 1.41 14.90
N GLU A 2 -32.62 0.77 15.26
CA GLU A 2 -31.39 1.50 15.59
C GLU A 2 -31.04 2.34 14.35
N GLN A 3 -31.09 3.67 14.49
CA GLN A 3 -30.61 4.56 13.44
C GLN A 3 -29.09 4.40 13.42
N GLU A 4 -28.60 3.61 12.47
CA GLU A 4 -27.18 3.47 12.15
C GLU A 4 -26.69 4.85 11.68
N VAL A 5 -26.19 5.65 12.63
CA VAL A 5 -25.55 6.93 12.35
C VAL A 5 -24.43 6.63 11.35
N PRO A 6 -24.38 7.30 10.18
CA PRO A 6 -23.34 7.00 9.20
C PRO A 6 -21.98 7.16 9.88
N PRO A 7 -21.09 6.16 9.82
CA PRO A 7 -19.78 6.25 10.44
C PRO A 7 -19.09 7.50 9.91
N ILE A 8 -18.49 8.30 10.80
CA ILE A 8 -17.80 9.54 10.40
C ILE A 8 -16.67 9.15 9.46
N ILE A 9 -16.84 9.47 8.17
CA ILE A 9 -15.86 9.11 7.14
C ILE A 9 -14.69 10.09 7.26
N GLU A 10 -13.58 9.65 7.86
CA GLU A 10 -12.34 10.41 7.79
C GLU A 10 -11.85 10.49 6.33
N ILE A 11 -11.54 11.70 5.89
CA ILE A 11 -11.08 11.98 4.53
C ILE A 11 -9.63 11.52 4.41
N ILE A 12 -9.29 10.91 3.28
CA ILE A 12 -7.91 10.50 2.97
C ILE A 12 -6.97 11.71 3.18
N PRO A 13 -5.96 11.59 4.05
CA PRO A 13 -5.10 12.71 4.39
C PRO A 13 -4.32 13.19 3.17
N LYS A 14 -4.30 14.51 2.97
CA LYS A 14 -3.50 15.14 1.92
C LYS A 14 -2.06 15.28 2.41
N ILE A 15 -1.13 14.60 1.73
CA ILE A 15 0.30 14.73 2.02
C ILE A 15 0.80 16.10 1.53
N LYS A 16 1.29 16.92 2.46
CA LYS A 16 2.02 18.16 2.19
C LYS A 16 3.51 17.95 2.46
N GLY A 17 4.36 18.62 1.69
CA GLY A 17 5.82 18.53 1.82
C GLY A 17 6.49 17.66 0.75
N PHE A 18 7.64 18.13 0.27
CA PHE A 18 8.44 17.46 -0.77
C PHE A 18 8.96 16.10 -0.30
N TRP A 19 9.55 16.04 0.89
CA TRP A 19 10.08 14.81 1.50
C TRP A 19 9.01 13.73 1.65
N CYS A 20 7.85 14.10 2.20
CA CYS A 20 6.73 13.19 2.35
C CYS A 20 6.20 12.66 1.00
N ARG A 21 6.24 13.48 -0.04
CA ARG A 21 5.88 13.06 -1.40
C ARG A 21 6.90 12.07 -1.97
N VAL A 22 8.19 12.28 -1.75
CA VAL A 22 9.24 11.35 -2.17
C VAL A 22 9.09 10.00 -1.47
N VAL A 23 8.87 10.00 -0.15
CA VAL A 23 8.65 8.76 0.60
C VAL A 23 7.38 8.04 0.12
N MET A 24 6.30 8.78 -0.18
CA MET A 24 5.08 8.21 -0.76
C MET A 24 5.33 7.50 -2.08
N PHE A 25 6.02 8.14 -3.03
CA PHE A 25 6.34 7.51 -4.30
C PHE A 25 7.34 6.37 -4.15
N SER A 26 8.28 6.46 -3.20
CA SER A 26 9.22 5.39 -2.91
C SER A 26 8.51 4.13 -2.38
N LEU A 27 7.64 4.27 -1.37
CA LEU A 27 6.87 3.16 -0.80
C LEU A 27 5.94 2.53 -1.85
N TYR A 28 5.15 3.36 -2.54
CA TYR A 28 4.29 2.87 -3.62
C TYR A 28 5.08 2.18 -4.73
N GLY A 29 6.22 2.78 -5.11
CA GLY A 29 7.12 2.25 -6.12
C GLY A 29 7.69 0.91 -5.71
N LEU A 30 8.18 0.75 -4.48
CA LEU A 30 8.72 -0.53 -3.99
C LEU A 30 7.65 -1.62 -4.02
N LEU A 31 6.45 -1.37 -3.49
CA LEU A 31 5.38 -2.38 -3.49
C LEU A 31 4.96 -2.81 -4.90
N THR A 32 5.01 -1.88 -5.87
CA THR A 32 4.54 -2.14 -7.23
C THR A 32 5.64 -2.70 -8.12
N PHE A 33 6.83 -2.08 -8.14
CA PHE A 33 7.91 -2.40 -9.05
C PHE A 33 8.78 -3.57 -8.58
N THR A 34 8.91 -3.84 -7.27
CA THR A 34 9.73 -4.95 -6.78
C THR A 34 9.34 -6.30 -7.38
N PRO A 35 8.05 -6.69 -7.43
CA PRO A 35 7.64 -7.93 -8.12
C PRO A 35 8.07 -7.96 -9.58
N PHE A 36 7.86 -6.87 -10.33
CA PHE A 36 8.22 -6.81 -11.76
C PHE A 36 9.73 -6.90 -11.97
N LEU A 37 10.52 -6.14 -11.22
CA LEU A 37 11.98 -6.10 -11.35
C LEU A 37 12.59 -7.46 -11.01
N VAL A 38 12.21 -8.04 -9.87
CA VAL A 38 12.77 -9.32 -9.42
C VAL A 38 12.27 -10.47 -10.31
N GLY A 39 10.99 -10.48 -10.67
CA GLY A 39 10.42 -11.48 -11.58
C GLY A 39 11.08 -11.46 -12.95
N SER A 40 11.28 -10.28 -13.52
CA SER A 40 11.95 -10.12 -14.83
C SER A 40 13.42 -10.49 -14.76
N TRP A 41 14.12 -10.07 -13.70
CA TRP A 41 15.53 -10.41 -13.49
C TRP A 41 15.74 -11.92 -13.37
N LEU A 42 14.97 -12.59 -12.51
CA LEU A 42 15.06 -14.05 -12.34
C LEU A 42 14.61 -14.82 -13.59
N GLY A 43 13.61 -14.30 -14.30
CA GLY A 43 13.17 -14.84 -15.58
C GLY A 43 14.25 -14.79 -16.65
N TYR A 44 15.00 -13.68 -16.71
CA TYR A 44 16.12 -13.49 -17.62
C TYR A 44 17.36 -14.31 -17.24
N SER A 45 17.71 -14.36 -15.95
CA SER A 45 18.92 -15.04 -15.49
C SER A 45 18.80 -16.56 -15.43
N TYR A 46 17.61 -17.11 -15.18
CA TYR A 46 17.41 -18.55 -14.97
C TYR A 46 16.45 -19.16 -15.98
N ASN A 47 15.15 -18.90 -15.81
CA ASN A 47 14.10 -19.42 -16.68
C ASN A 47 12.81 -18.62 -16.46
N ILE A 48 12.02 -18.46 -17.52
CA ILE A 48 10.73 -17.76 -17.49
C ILE A 48 9.80 -18.34 -16.42
N VAL A 49 9.74 -19.66 -16.23
CA VAL A 49 8.87 -20.30 -15.22
C VAL A 49 9.26 -19.86 -13.79
N ILE A 50 10.56 -19.80 -13.51
CA ILE A 50 11.07 -19.33 -12.20
C ILE A 50 10.75 -17.85 -12.03
N GLY A 51 10.94 -17.03 -13.08
CA GLY A 51 10.58 -15.62 -13.06
C GLY A 51 9.10 -15.38 -12.73
N ILE A 52 8.19 -16.13 -13.37
CA ILE A 52 6.74 -16.06 -13.10
C ILE A 52 6.42 -16.48 -11.66
N ALA A 53 7.02 -17.57 -11.17
CA ALA A 53 6.79 -18.03 -9.80
C ALA A 53 7.18 -16.97 -8.76
N PHE A 54 8.35 -16.35 -8.91
CA PHE A 54 8.80 -15.28 -8.02
C PHE A 54 8.00 -13.99 -8.17
N PHE A 55 7.57 -13.64 -9.39
CA PHE A 55 6.68 -12.51 -9.63
C PHE A 55 5.36 -12.67 -8.84
N LEU A 56 4.72 -13.83 -8.95
CA LEU A 56 3.48 -14.13 -8.22
C LEU A 56 3.69 -14.14 -6.71
N PHE A 57 4.78 -14.77 -6.24
CA PHE A 57 5.14 -14.80 -4.83
C PHE A 57 5.33 -13.39 -4.25
N LEU A 58 6.10 -12.53 -4.92
CA LEU A 58 6.32 -11.16 -4.46
C LEU A 58 5.06 -10.31 -4.55
N THR A 59 4.20 -10.55 -5.53
CA THR A 59 2.89 -9.89 -5.60
C THR A 59 2.03 -10.23 -4.39
N LEU A 60 2.04 -11.50 -3.93
CA LEU A 60 1.38 -11.90 -2.68
C LEU A 60 2.00 -11.21 -1.47
N VAL A 61 3.32 -11.13 -1.38
CA VAL A 61 4.03 -10.40 -0.30
C VAL A 61 3.61 -8.93 -0.27
N SER A 62 3.57 -8.25 -1.42
CA SER A 62 3.06 -6.87 -1.54
C SER A 62 1.61 -6.74 -1.08
N GLY A 63 0.76 -7.75 -1.35
CA GLY A 63 -0.60 -7.82 -0.85
C GLY A 63 -0.67 -7.93 0.68
N VAL A 64 0.16 -8.77 1.30
CA VAL A 64 0.24 -8.91 2.76
C VAL A 64 0.70 -7.60 3.41
N ILE A 65 1.74 -6.96 2.87
CA ILE A 65 2.23 -5.67 3.37
C ILE A 65 1.12 -4.60 3.26
N SER A 66 0.42 -4.54 2.12
CA SER A 66 -0.73 -3.64 1.92
C SER A 66 -1.85 -3.86 2.94
N SER A 67 -2.13 -5.13 3.26
CA SER A 67 -3.10 -5.50 4.29
C SER A 67 -2.67 -5.03 5.69
N LYS A 68 -1.41 -5.26 6.07
CA LYS A 68 -0.86 -4.79 7.35
C LYS A 68 -0.87 -3.27 7.46
N MET A 69 -0.45 -2.56 6.40
CA MET A 69 -0.50 -1.09 6.37
C MET A 69 -1.93 -0.58 6.58
N ARG A 70 -2.93 -1.21 5.96
CA ARG A 70 -4.34 -0.85 6.14
C ARG A 70 -4.78 -1.00 7.59
N VAL A 71 -4.46 -2.12 8.22
CA VAL A 71 -4.83 -2.42 9.62
C VAL A 71 -4.17 -1.44 10.60
N CYS A 72 -2.91 -1.06 10.38
CA CYS A 72 -2.23 -0.12 11.27
C CYS A 72 -2.66 1.33 11.08
N SER A 73 -3.03 1.72 9.85
CA SER A 73 -3.25 3.13 9.51
C SER A 73 -4.71 3.57 9.55
N ILE A 74 -5.62 2.77 8.99
CA ILE A 74 -7.03 3.14 8.77
C ILE A 74 -7.87 2.79 10.02
N PRO A 75 -8.80 3.68 10.45
CA PRO A 75 -9.72 3.40 11.55
C PRO A 75 -10.64 2.21 11.26
N PHE A 76 -11.09 1.53 12.30
CA PHE A 76 -11.81 0.25 12.20
C PHE A 76 -13.05 0.34 11.30
N GLU A 77 -13.86 1.38 11.49
CA GLU A 77 -15.09 1.66 10.72
C GLU A 77 -14.89 1.76 9.20
N GLN A 78 -13.65 2.02 8.76
CA GLN A 78 -13.33 2.29 7.35
C GLN A 78 -12.49 1.19 6.69
N ARG A 79 -11.92 0.23 7.44
CA ARG A 79 -10.96 -0.75 6.90
C ARG A 79 -11.54 -1.66 5.81
N GLU A 80 -12.83 -1.90 5.87
CA GLU A 80 -13.54 -2.79 4.94
C GLU A 80 -13.84 -2.11 3.60
N MET A 81 -13.65 -0.79 3.50
CA MET A 81 -13.79 -0.10 2.23
C MET A 81 -12.71 -0.48 1.22
N SER A 82 -13.09 -0.45 -0.06
CA SER A 82 -12.17 -0.70 -1.18
C SER A 82 -11.26 0.49 -1.40
N TYR A 83 -10.04 0.41 -0.86
CA TYR A 83 -8.99 1.40 -1.07
C TYR A 83 -7.94 0.91 -2.06
N SER A 84 -7.50 1.82 -2.94
CA SER A 84 -6.33 1.60 -3.78
C SER A 84 -5.04 1.57 -2.93
N THR A 85 -4.00 0.89 -3.42
CA THR A 85 -2.69 0.83 -2.76
C THR A 85 -2.13 2.22 -2.48
N MET A 86 -2.36 3.17 -3.38
CA MET A 86 -1.96 4.57 -3.20
C MET A 86 -2.68 5.24 -2.02
N ALA A 87 -3.97 4.97 -1.81
CA ALA A 87 -4.72 5.49 -0.68
C ALA A 87 -4.24 4.89 0.65
N ILE A 88 -3.96 3.58 0.67
CA ILE A 88 -3.42 2.88 1.86
C ILE A 88 -2.05 3.45 2.24
N VAL A 89 -1.16 3.66 1.26
CA VAL A 89 0.16 4.26 1.50
C VAL A 89 0.03 5.69 2.02
N LYS A 90 -0.90 6.49 1.51
CA LYS A 90 -1.16 7.84 2.03
C LYS A 90 -1.59 7.83 3.49
N TRP A 91 -2.52 6.94 3.84
CA TRP A 91 -2.96 6.74 5.22
C TRP A 91 -1.82 6.32 6.14
N TYR A 92 -1.01 5.37 5.71
CA TYR A 92 0.14 4.89 6.46
C TYR A 92 1.19 5.98 6.70
N LEU A 93 1.51 6.75 5.66
CA LEU A 93 2.50 7.82 5.75
C LEU A 93 2.03 8.98 6.62
N ALA A 94 0.80 9.43 6.44
CA ALA A 94 0.24 10.52 7.22
C ALA A 94 0.21 10.20 8.73
N LYS A 95 0.03 8.93 9.09
CA LYS A 95 -0.04 8.51 10.49
C LYS A 95 1.31 8.24 11.13
N ASN A 96 2.27 7.66 10.40
CA ASN A 96 3.54 7.20 10.98
C ASN A 96 4.74 8.11 10.74
N ILE A 97 4.81 8.78 9.58
CA ILE A 97 6.04 9.48 9.15
C ILE A 97 5.78 10.98 8.99
N CYS A 98 4.69 11.32 8.30
CA CYS A 98 4.30 12.68 7.97
C CYS A 98 3.15 13.11 8.88
N LEU A 99 3.39 12.97 10.20
CA LEU A 99 2.50 13.44 11.24
C LEU A 99 2.14 14.89 10.94
N LYS A 100 0.83 15.13 10.82
CA LYS A 100 0.20 16.43 10.59
C LYS A 100 0.86 17.48 11.50
N ASN A 101 1.77 18.29 10.93
CA ASN A 101 2.14 19.57 11.50
C ASN A 101 1.18 20.63 10.96
#